data_AF-A0A4R7K9E5-F1
#
_entry.id   AF-A0A4R7K9E5-F1
#
_cell.length_a   1.000
_cell.length_b   1.000
_cell.length_c   1.000
_cell.angle_alpha   90.00
_cell.angle_beta   90.00
_cell.angle_gamma   90.00
#
_symmetry.space_group_name_H-M   'P 1'
#
loop_
_entity.id
_entity.type
_entity.pdbx_description
1 polymer ?
#
loop_
_entity_poly.entity_id
_entity_poly.type
_entity_poly.pdbx_seq_one_letter_code
_entity_poly.pdbx_strand_id
1 'polypeptide(L)'
;MRINNNDVNRIISIYNKNLRPDNSKEVKKNINDKVEISKTGKEIARYIDVAKNTDIKSNRAGEIKELIKQNKYNIDSEKLAESILKHIKERDF
;
A
#
# COMPACT_ATOMS: atom_id res chain seq x y z
N MET A 1 51.17 22.39 49.00
CA MET A 1 50.29 21.52 48.17
C MET A 1 49.76 22.36 47.01
N ARG A 2 50.04 21.98 45.76
CA ARG A 2 49.52 22.66 44.56
C ARG A 2 48.53 21.71 43.90
N ILE A 3 47.27 22.08 43.86
CA ILE A 3 46.22 21.29 43.18
C ILE A 3 46.14 21.83 41.76
N ASN A 4 46.44 20.99 40.77
CA ASN A 4 46.33 21.35 39.36
C ASN A 4 44.85 21.29 38.96
N ASN A 5 44.33 22.38 38.37
CA ASN A 5 42.93 22.51 37.94
C ASN A 5 42.48 21.42 36.95
N ASN A 6 43.41 20.78 36.24
CA ASN A 6 43.11 19.68 35.31
C ASN A 6 42.64 18.41 36.03
N ASP A 7 43.13 18.15 37.24
CA ASP A 7 42.75 16.96 38.01
C ASP A 7 41.34 17.11 38.58
N VAL A 8 40.96 18.33 38.96
CA VAL A 8 39.61 18.66 39.44
C VAL A 8 38.57 18.44 38.34
N ASN A 9 38.84 18.91 37.13
CA ASN A 9 37.95 18.72 35.98
C ASN A 9 37.79 17.24 35.61
N ARG A 10 38.86 16.44 35.73
CA ARG A 10 38.81 14.99 35.49
C ARG A 10 37.92 14.29 36.51
N ILE A 11 38.03 14.64 37.79
CA ILE A 11 37.21 14.05 38.86
C ILE A 11 35.73 14.41 38.68
N ILE A 12 35.43 15.66 38.34
CA ILE A 12 34.05 16.12 38.05
C ILE A 12 33.47 15.36 36.85
N SER A 13 34.26 15.12 35.80
CA SER A 13 33.80 14.37 34.61
C SER A 13 33.46 12.92 34.93
N ILE A 14 34.23 12.27 35.80
CA ILE A 14 34.03 10.88 36.22
C ILE A 14 32.79 10.80 37.10
N TYR A 15 32.63 11.73 38.05
CA TYR A 15 31.44 11.81 38.90
C TYR A 15 30.17 12.01 38.07
N ASN A 16 30.17 12.95 37.13
CA ASN A 16 29.03 13.21 36.24
C ASN A 16 28.72 12.05 35.28
N LYS A 17 29.71 11.24 34.91
CA LYS A 17 29.51 10.03 34.10
C LYS A 17 28.83 8.92 34.90
N ASN A 18 29.10 8.83 36.21
CA ASN A 18 28.49 7.83 37.10
C ASN A 18 27.10 8.23 37.63
N LEU A 19 26.75 9.51 37.60
CA LEU A 19 25.41 10.00 38.00
C LEU A 19 24.34 9.92 36.91
N ARG A 20 24.72 9.62 35.67
CA ARG A 20 23.74 9.36 34.62
C ARG A 20 23.37 7.89 34.70
N PRO A 21 22.18 7.49 35.19
CA PRO A 21 21.67 6.18 34.85
C PRO A 21 21.67 6.12 33.32
N ASP A 22 22.27 5.07 32.80
CA ASP A 22 22.37 4.81 31.38
C ASP A 22 20.96 4.92 30.78
N ASN A 23 20.68 6.05 30.12
CA ASN A 23 19.49 6.23 29.31
C ASN A 23 19.68 5.48 27.99
N SER A 24 20.20 4.26 28.04
CA SER A 24 19.86 3.24 27.06
C SER A 24 18.37 2.98 27.26
N LYS A 25 17.55 3.85 26.65
CA LYS A 25 16.22 3.47 26.21
C LYS A 25 16.46 2.28 25.31
N GLU A 26 16.46 1.08 25.89
CA GLU A 26 16.11 -0.12 25.17
C GLU A 26 14.79 0.23 24.51
N VAL A 27 14.85 0.49 23.22
CA VAL A 27 13.67 0.59 22.38
C VAL A 27 13.03 -0.77 22.56
N LYS A 28 12.06 -0.87 23.47
CA LYS A 28 11.25 -2.07 23.67
C LYS A 28 10.76 -2.46 22.29
N LYS A 29 11.39 -3.48 21.72
CA LYS A 29 11.03 -4.00 20.42
C LYS A 29 9.62 -4.51 20.62
N ASN A 30 8.62 -3.78 20.12
CA ASN A 30 7.24 -4.23 20.16
C ASN A 30 7.17 -5.51 19.33
N ILE A 31 7.25 -6.65 20.01
CA ILE A 31 7.05 -7.97 19.44
C ILE A 31 5.53 -8.10 19.35
N ASN A 32 4.98 -7.60 18.25
CA ASN A 32 3.59 -7.77 17.91
C ASN A 32 3.51 -8.82 16.81
N ASP A 33 2.51 -9.67 16.88
CA ASP A 33 2.23 -10.62 15.81
C ASP A 33 1.85 -9.86 14.54
N LYS A 34 2.53 -10.18 13.44
CA LYS A 34 2.28 -9.58 12.13
C LYS A 34 1.70 -10.64 11.22
N VAL A 35 0.45 -10.44 10.78
CA VAL A 35 -0.13 -11.23 9.70
C VAL A 35 0.25 -10.57 8.38
N GLU A 36 1.07 -11.26 7.58
CA GLU A 36 1.51 -10.74 6.28
C GLU A 36 0.86 -11.52 5.15
N ILE A 37 0.00 -10.83 4.38
CA ILE A 37 -0.63 -11.39 3.19
C ILE A 37 0.44 -11.56 2.10
N SER A 38 0.38 -12.69 1.38
CA SER A 38 1.26 -12.95 0.25
C SER A 38 1.21 -11.81 -0.77
N LYS A 39 2.30 -11.62 -1.54
CA LYS A 39 2.36 -10.59 -2.59
C LYS A 39 1.16 -10.67 -3.54
N THR A 40 0.82 -11.90 -3.95
CA THR A 40 -0.33 -12.20 -4.80
C THR A 40 -1.66 -11.85 -4.13
N GLY A 41 -1.84 -12.17 -2.84
CA GLY A 41 -3.06 -11.83 -2.11
C GLY A 41 -3.24 -10.31 -1.96
N LYS A 42 -2.16 -9.55 -1.82
CA LYS A 42 -2.21 -8.08 -1.81
C LYS A 42 -2.62 -7.50 -3.17
N GLU A 43 -2.19 -8.10 -4.28
CA GLU A 43 -2.61 -7.68 -5.61
C GLU A 43 -4.09 -7.99 -5.85
N ILE A 44 -4.55 -9.19 -5.50
CA ILE A 44 -5.96 -9.57 -5.60
C ILE A 44 -6.83 -8.62 -4.78
N ALA A 45 -6.44 -8.31 -3.55
CA ALA A 45 -7.16 -7.36 -2.70
C ALA A 45 -7.26 -5.96 -3.34
N ARG A 46 -6.18 -5.46 -3.97
CA ARG A 46 -6.21 -4.20 -4.72
C ARG A 46 -7.21 -4.23 -5.87
N TYR A 47 -7.24 -5.29 -6.66
CA TYR A 47 -8.20 -5.40 -7.76
C TYR A 47 -9.64 -5.48 -7.27
N ILE A 48 -9.89 -6.17 -6.16
CA ILE A 48 -11.22 -6.23 -5.52
C ILE A 48 -11.64 -4.85 -5.01
N ASP A 49 -10.73 -4.11 -4.36
CA ASP A 49 -11.02 -2.76 -3.89
C ASP A 49 -11.29 -1.80 -5.05
N VAL A 50 -10.53 -1.91 -6.14
CA VAL A 50 -10.81 -1.15 -7.37
C VAL A 50 -12.18 -1.55 -7.92
N ALA A 51 -12.51 -2.83 -8.01
CA ALA A 51 -13.81 -3.28 -8.54
C ALA A 51 -15.00 -2.85 -7.68
N LYS A 52 -14.84 -2.79 -6.34
CA LYS A 52 -15.88 -2.33 -5.41
C LYS A 52 -16.07 -0.80 -5.45
N ASN A 53 -14.99 -0.05 -5.62
CA ASN A 53 -15.01 1.42 -5.64
C ASN A 53 -15.18 1.99 -7.05
N THR A 54 -14.99 1.17 -8.08
CA THR A 54 -15.49 1.49 -9.41
C THR A 54 -16.98 1.31 -9.33
N ASP A 55 -17.71 2.43 -9.20
CA ASP A 55 -19.15 2.46 -9.43
C ASP A 55 -19.40 1.62 -10.68
N ILE A 56 -19.96 0.42 -10.49
CA ILE A 56 -20.49 -0.37 -11.60
C ILE A 56 -21.41 0.64 -12.26
N LYS A 57 -21.04 1.10 -13.46
CA LYS A 57 -21.85 2.05 -14.23
C LYS A 57 -23.22 1.41 -14.42
N SER A 58 -24.10 1.52 -13.44
CA SER A 58 -25.45 0.96 -13.49
C SER A 58 -26.22 1.63 -14.62
N ASN A 59 -25.75 2.82 -15.02
CA ASN A 59 -26.20 3.58 -16.17
C ASN A 59 -25.60 3.19 -17.53
N ARG A 60 -24.61 2.29 -17.62
CA ARG A 60 -24.03 1.91 -18.93
C ARG A 60 -25.08 1.29 -19.85
N ALA A 61 -25.94 0.44 -19.28
CA ALA A 61 -27.06 -0.13 -20.01
C ALA A 61 -28.10 0.95 -20.41
N GLY A 62 -28.29 1.99 -19.60
CA GLY A 62 -29.13 3.14 -19.90
C GLY A 62 -28.59 3.97 -21.07
N GLU A 63 -27.31 4.35 -21.00
CA GLU A 63 -26.59 5.06 -22.06
C GLU A 63 -26.67 4.31 -23.40
N ILE A 64 -26.41 3.00 -23.39
CA ILE A 64 -26.49 2.17 -24.61
C ILE A 64 -27.92 2.14 -25.14
N LYS A 65 -28.93 1.96 -24.27
CA LYS A 65 -30.34 2.01 -24.68
C LYS A 65 -30.72 3.35 -25.31
N GLU A 66 -30.23 4.46 -24.77
CA GLU A 66 -30.47 5.79 -25.36
C GLU A 66 -29.78 5.96 -26.71
N LEU A 67 -28.53 5.54 -26.84
CA LEU A 67 -27.80 5.58 -28.12
C LEU A 67 -28.50 4.74 -29.20
N ILE A 68 -29.03 3.57 -28.83
CA ILE A 68 -29.82 2.72 -29.73
C ILE A 68 -31.12 3.44 -30.13
N LYS A 69 -31.87 4.00 -29.16
CA LYS A 69 -33.10 4.77 -29.43
C LYS A 69 -32.86 5.96 -30.35
N GLN A 70 -31.73 6.64 -30.20
CA GLN A 70 -31.33 7.78 -31.03
C GLN A 70 -30.73 7.35 -32.38
N ASN A 71 -30.60 6.05 -32.65
CA ASN A 71 -29.95 5.50 -33.84
C ASN A 71 -28.48 5.96 -34.00
N LYS A 72 -27.82 6.27 -32.87
CA LYS A 72 -26.42 6.74 -32.79
C LYS A 72 -25.47 5.66 -32.26
N TYR A 73 -25.98 4.48 -31.95
CA TYR A 73 -25.15 3.36 -31.53
C TYR A 73 -24.46 2.74 -32.75
N ASN A 74 -23.20 3.14 -32.98
CA ASN A 74 -22.39 2.59 -34.05
C ASN A 74 -21.65 1.33 -33.57
N ILE A 75 -21.83 0.21 -34.28
CA ILE A 75 -21.13 -1.04 -34.01
C ILE A 75 -19.93 -1.13 -34.94
N ASP A 76 -18.75 -1.18 -34.34
CA ASP A 76 -17.50 -1.44 -35.05
C ASP A 76 -17.32 -2.95 -35.21
N SER A 77 -17.38 -3.42 -36.46
CA SER A 77 -17.30 -4.84 -36.84
C SER A 77 -16.00 -5.49 -36.37
N GLU A 78 -14.89 -4.75 -36.41
CA GLU A 78 -13.56 -5.25 -36.06
C GLU A 78 -13.48 -5.50 -34.55
N LYS A 79 -13.95 -4.54 -33.75
CA LYS A 79 -14.04 -4.69 -32.29
C LYS A 79 -14.99 -5.79 -31.86
N LEU A 80 -16.08 -6.00 -32.60
CA LEU A 80 -17.00 -7.09 -32.35
C LEU A 80 -16.32 -8.44 -32.56
N ALA A 81 -15.65 -8.62 -33.70
CA ALA A 81 -14.91 -9.83 -34.02
C ALA A 81 -13.78 -10.10 -33.01
N GLU A 82 -13.02 -9.07 -32.63
CA GLU A 82 -11.97 -9.16 -31.61
C GLU A 82 -12.54 -9.63 -30.26
N SER A 83 -13.67 -9.05 -29.84
CA SER A 83 -14.32 -9.42 -28.57
C SER A 83 -14.82 -10.87 -28.57
N ILE A 84 -15.37 -11.34 -29.69
CA ILE A 84 -15.80 -12.74 -29.85
C ILE A 84 -14.59 -13.68 -29.74
N LEU A 85 -13.51 -13.39 -30.47
CA LEU A 85 -12.29 -14.21 -30.47
C LEU A 85 -11.64 -14.25 -29.08
N LYS A 86 -11.60 -13.12 -28.38
CA LYS A 86 -11.07 -13.03 -27.02
C LYS A 86 -11.86 -13.91 -26.06
N HIS A 87 -13.19 -13.83 -26.12
CA HIS A 87 -14.07 -14.60 -25.25
C HIS A 87 -13.96 -16.12 -25.48
N ILE A 88 -13.75 -16.55 -26.72
CA ILE A 88 -13.49 -17.95 -27.05
C ILE A 88 -12.17 -18.40 -26.43
N LYS A 89 -11.09 -17.62 -26.62
CA LYS A 89 -9.77 -17.94 -26.06
C LYS A 89 -9.75 -18.03 -24.54
N GLU A 90 -10.51 -17.18 -23.84
CA GLU A 90 -10.55 -17.19 -22.36
C GLU A 90 -11.37 -18.35 -21.77
N ARG A 91 -12.23 -19.02 -22.55
CA ARG A 91 -13.00 -20.20 -22.12
C ARG A 91 -12.26 -21.52 -22.26
N ASP A 92 -11.30 -21.58 -23.17
CA ASP A 92 -10.58 -22.80 -23.51
C ASP A 92 -9.33 -23.04 -22.63
N PHE A 93 -9.13 -22.20 -21.59
CA PHE A 93 -8.13 -22.34 -20.52
C PHE A 93 -8.80 -22.41 -19.15
#